data_AF-A0A3C0IF24-F1
#
_entry.id   AF-A0A3C0IF24-F1
#
_cell.length_a   1.000
_cell.length_b   1.000
_cell.length_c   1.000
_cell.angle_alpha   90.00
_cell.angle_beta   90.00
_cell.angle_gamma   90.00
#
_symmetry.space_group_name_H-M   'P 1'
#
loop_
_entity.id
_entity.type
_entity.pdbx_description
1 polymer ?
#
loop_
_entity_poly.entity_id
_entity_poly.type
_entity_poly.pdbx_seq_one_letter_code
_entity_poly.pdbx_strand_id
1 'polypeptide(L)' 'MKDSEVVERIMKGDETALDFIYKQNYRTIVKMIMNHKGSEDEAKDVYQEAVIVFWQKALRTDFVLTAKISTYIYAIAKNL' A
#
# COMPACT_ATOMS: atom_id res chain seq x y z
N MET A 1 -1.47 3.55 -14.19
CA MET A 1 -2.88 3.50 -13.76
C MET A 1 -3.14 4.65 -12.82
N LYS A 2 -4.35 5.22 -12.83
CA LYS A 2 -4.77 6.16 -11.79
C LYS A 2 -5.15 5.39 -10.52
N ASP A 3 -5.05 6.03 -9.36
CA ASP A 3 -5.38 5.37 -8.09
C ASP A 3 -6.81 4.80 -8.05
N SER A 4 -7.78 5.47 -8.67
CA SER A 4 -9.17 4.97 -8.77
C SER A 4 -9.28 3.67 -9.57
N GLU A 5 -8.56 3.59 -10.69
CA GLU A 5 -8.52 2.40 -11.56
C GLU A 5 -7.88 1.21 -10.82
N VAL A 6 -6.84 1.47 -10.03
CA VAL A 6 -6.21 0.44 -9.20
C VAL A 6 -7.21 -0.12 -8.19
N VAL A 7 -7.95 0.74 -7.48
CA VAL A 7 -8.98 0.31 -6.51
C VAL A 7 -10.09 -0.49 -7.18
N GLU A 8 -10.59 -0.05 -8.33
CA GLU A 8 -11.62 -0.81 -9.08
C GLU A 8 -11.15 -2.21 -9.48
N ARG A 9 -9.87 -2.37 -9.82
CA ARG A 9 -9.27 -3.67 -10.14
C ARG A 9 -9.14 -4.55 -8.89
N ILE A 10 -8.70 -3.97 -7.75
CA ILE A 10 -8.66 -4.69 -6.46
C ILE A 10 -10.04 -5.21 -6.08
N MET A 11 -11.09 -4.38 -6.19
CA MET A 11 -12.47 -4.78 -5.88
C MET A 11 -12.98 -5.96 -6.72
N LYS A 12 -12.37 -6.19 -7.89
CA LYS A 12 -12.65 -7.34 -8.77
C LYS A 12 -11.75 -8.56 -8.49
N GLY A 13 -10.88 -8.49 -7.49
CA GLY A 13 -9.92 -9.55 -7.16
C GLY A 13 -8.71 -9.63 -8.11
N ASP A 14 -8.42 -8.56 -8.85
CA ASP A 14 -7.29 -8.55 -9.78
C ASP A 14 -5.95 -8.36 -9.05
N GLU A 15 -5.26 -9.46 -8.79
CA GLU A 15 -3.99 -9.49 -8.07
C GLU A 15 -2.86 -8.72 -8.79
N THR A 16 -2.99 -8.44 -10.09
CA THR A 16 -1.98 -7.61 -10.81
C THR A 16 -1.95 -6.17 -10.31
N ALA A 17 -3.05 -5.69 -9.70
CA ALA A 17 -3.10 -4.39 -9.04
C ALA A 17 -2.21 -4.35 -7.79
N LEU A 18 -2.05 -5.48 -7.09
CA LEU A 18 -1.19 -5.60 -5.91
C LEU A 18 0.29 -5.43 -6.29
N ASP A 19 0.73 -6.16 -7.33
CA ASP A 19 2.11 -6.07 -7.85
C ASP A 19 2.44 -4.65 -8.33
N PHE A 20 1.47 -4.00 -8.99
CA PHE A 20 1.61 -2.61 -9.42
C PHE A 20 1.81 -1.65 -8.24
N ILE A 21 0.96 -1.74 -7.21
CA ILE A 21 1.07 -0.90 -6.01
C ILE A 21 2.42 -1.13 -5.34
N TYR A 22 2.79 -2.40 -5.18
CA TYR A 22 4.02 -2.79 -4.52
C TYR A 22 5.22 -2.13 -5.21
N LYS A 23 5.38 -2.34 -6.52
CA LYS A 23 6.52 -1.80 -7.29
C LYS A 23 6.54 -0.28 -7.36
N GLN A 24 5.38 0.37 -7.54
CA GLN A 24 5.31 1.82 -7.72
C GLN A 24 5.71 2.59 -6.46
N ASN A 25 5.36 2.10 -5.27
CA ASN A 25 5.51 2.85 -4.03
C ASN A 25 6.68 2.38 -3.15
N TYR A 26 7.28 1.22 -3.47
CA TYR A 26 8.31 0.56 -2.65
C TYR A 26 9.43 1.50 -2.21
N ARG A 27 10.18 2.06 -3.18
CA ARG A 27 11.38 2.86 -2.86
C ARG A 27 11.06 4.08 -2.01
N THR A 28 9.95 4.75 -2.30
CA THR A 28 9.55 5.97 -1.59
C THR A 28 9.10 5.65 -0.18
N ILE A 29 8.24 4.65 -0.01
CA ILE A 29 7.66 4.33 1.29
C ILE A 29 8.68 3.64 2.19
N VAL A 30 9.48 2.70 1.68
CA VAL A 30 10.59 2.10 2.45
C VAL A 30 11.54 3.19 2.95
N LYS A 31 11.94 4.15 2.12
CA LYS A 31 12.78 5.27 2.56
C LYS A 31 12.10 6.12 3.64
N MET A 32 10.79 6.35 3.53
CA MET A 32 10.03 7.09 4.54
C MET A 32 9.93 6.33 5.87
N ILE A 33 9.78 5.00 5.83
CA ILE A 33 9.74 4.12 7.02
C ILE A 33 11.13 4.07 7.67
N MET A 34 12.20 3.92 6.87
CA MET A 34 13.60 3.91 7.32
C MET A 34 14.00 5.16 8.12
N ASN A 35 13.39 6.31 7.83
CA ASN A 35 13.64 7.53 8.60
C ASN A 35 13.08 7.49 10.03
N HIS A 36 12.22 6.50 10.34
CA HIS A 36 11.51 6.37 11.61
C HIS A 36 11.65 4.99 12.27
N LYS A 37 12.10 3.97 11.55
CA LYS A 37 12.35 2.60 12.02
C LYS A 37 13.65 2.08 11.40
N GLY A 38 14.33 1.17 12.11
CA GLY A 38 15.72 0.75 11.94
C GLY A 38 16.17 0.33 10.53
N SER A 39 16.37 -0.97 10.32
CA SER A 39 17.08 -1.53 9.16
C SER A 39 16.20 -1.62 7.90
N GLU A 40 16.86 -1.72 6.73
CA GLU A 40 16.15 -1.82 5.44
C GLU A 40 15.19 -3.00 5.40
N ASP A 41 15.56 -4.12 6.01
CA ASP A 41 14.74 -5.33 6.00
C ASP A 41 13.48 -5.17 6.87
N GLU A 42 13.59 -4.54 8.05
CA GLU A 42 12.40 -4.20 8.85
C GLU A 42 11.46 -3.24 8.10
N ALA A 43 12.00 -2.28 7.35
CA ALA A 43 11.19 -1.36 6.56
C ALA A 43 10.50 -2.07 5.37
N LYS A 44 11.14 -3.09 4.79
CA LYS A 44 10.53 -3.94 3.75
C LYS A 44 9.38 -4.76 4.30
N ASP A 45 9.56 -5.36 5.47
CA ASP A 45 8.53 -6.19 6.12
C ASP A 45 7.30 -5.35 6.46
N VAL A 46 7.50 -4.18 7.09
CA VAL A 46 6.41 -3.24 7.39
C VAL A 46 5.70 -2.76 6.12
N TYR A 47 6.46 -2.52 5.04
CA TYR A 47 5.85 -2.13 3.76
C TYR A 47 5.00 -3.24 3.15
N GLN A 48 5.49 -4.48 3.16
CA GLN A 48 4.73 -5.64 2.68
C GLN A 48 3.42 -5.80 3.47
N GLU A 49 3.49 -5.74 4.79
CA GLU A 49 2.31 -5.84 5.65
C GLU A 49 1.32 -4.71 5.38
N ALA A 50 1.80 -3.47 5.24
CA ALA A 50 0.94 -2.33 4.93
C ALA A 50 0.21 -2.45 3.58
N VAL A 51 0.88 -3.00 2.56
CA VAL A 51 0.28 -3.27 1.24
C VAL A 51 -0.80 -4.36 1.33
N ILE A 52 -0.57 -5.42 2.12
CA ILE A 52 -1.55 -6.49 2.34
C ILE A 52 -2.79 -5.94 3.07
N VAL A 53 -2.59 -5.15 4.12
CA VAL A 53 -3.70 -4.51 4.86
C VAL A 53 -4.49 -3.56 3.95
N PHE A 54 -3.81 -2.79 3.10
CA PHE A 54 -4.47 -1.96 2.10
C PHE A 54 -5.33 -2.78 1.14
N TRP A 55 -4.79 -3.88 0.59
CA TRP A 55 -5.50 -4.79 -0.30
C TRP A 55 -6.75 -5.37 0.36
N GLN A 56 -6.65 -5.88 1.59
CA GLN A 56 -7.80 -6.42 2.34
C GLN A 56 -8.88 -5.36 2.59
N LYS A 57 -8.49 -4.10 2.87
CA LYS A 57 -9.44 -3.00 3.02
C LYS A 57 -10.10 -2.63 1.70
N ALA A 58 -9.33 -2.54 0.62
CA ALA A 58 -9.80 -2.16 -0.71
C ALA A 58 -10.68 -3.23 -1.37
N LEU A 59 -10.53 -4.51 -0.99
CA LEU A 59 -11.41 -5.59 -1.40
C LEU A 59 -12.84 -5.44 -0.85
N ARG A 60 -13.05 -4.64 0.20
CA ARG A 60 -14.39 -4.44 0.76
C ARG A 60 -15.19 -3.49 -0.13
N THR A 61 -16.45 -3.84 -0.38
CA THR A 61 -17.35 -3.08 -1.27
C THR A 61 -17.68 -1.66 -0.77
N ASP A 62 -17.42 -1.36 0.50
CA ASP A 62 -17.62 -0.05 1.14
C ASP A 62 -16.35 0.82 1.15
N PHE A 63 -15.26 0.38 0.53
CA PHE A 63 -14.01 1.13 0.54
C PHE A 63 -14.07 2.37 -0.35
N VAL A 64 -13.81 3.54 0.24
CA VAL A 64 -13.67 4.80 -0.47
C VAL A 64 -12.25 5.33 -0.27
N LEU A 65 -11.53 5.45 -1.37
CA LEU A 65 -10.20 6.04 -1.38
C LEU A 65 -10.30 7.58 -1.36
N THR A 66 -9.93 8.20 -0.24
CA THR A 66 -10.00 9.67 -0.05
C THR A 66 -8.67 10.39 -0.17
N ALA A 67 -7.57 9.65 -0.32
CA ALA A 67 -6.22 10.17 -0.47
C ALA A 67 -5.46 9.35 -1.53
N LYS A 68 -4.23 9.75 -1.87
CA LYS A 68 -3.39 8.91 -2.74
C LYS A 68 -3.15 7.54 -2.10
N ILE A 69 -3.05 6.49 -2.89
CA ILE A 69 -2.73 5.13 -2.42
C ILE A 69 -1.44 5.15 -1.59
N SER A 70 -0.41 5.86 -2.05
CA SER A 70 0.86 6.00 -1.34
C SER A 70 0.71 6.62 0.05
N THR A 71 -0.16 7.63 0.18
CA THR A 71 -0.47 8.27 1.46
C THR A 71 -1.20 7.32 2.40
N TYR A 72 -2.14 6.54 1.87
CA TYR A 72 -2.89 5.56 2.66
C TYR A 72 -1.96 4.44 3.17
N ILE A 73 -1.11 3.88 2.29
CA ILE A 73 -0.15 2.84 2.66
C ILE A 73 0.86 3.36 3.69
N TYR A 74 1.36 4.59 3.51
CA TYR A 74 2.24 5.21 4.50
C TYR A 74 1.54 5.35 5.87
N ALA A 75 0.27 5.74 5.89
CA ALA A 75 -0.50 5.83 7.13
C ALA A 75 -0.71 4.47 7.79
N ILE A 76 -0.93 3.39 7.02
CA ILE A 76 -0.96 2.03 7.58
C ILE A 76 0.42 1.67 8.16
N ALA A 77 1.48 1.80 7.37
CA ALA A 77 2.85 1.43 7.76
C ALA A 77 3.33 2.16 9.02
N LYS A 78 2.91 3.41 9.22
CA LYS A 78 3.22 4.19 10.42
C LYS A 78 2.53 3.67 11.70
N ASN A 79 1.40 2.98 11.55
CA ASN A 79 0.60 2.46 12.67
C ASN A 79 0.85 0.97 12.96
N LEU A 80 1.66 0.29 12.14
CA LEU A 80 2.30 -1.00 12.43
C LEU A 80 3.57 -0.75 13.25
#